data_AF-A0A6N8ZG75-F1
#
_entry.id   AF-A0A6N8ZG75-F1
#
_cell.length_a   1.000
_cell.length_b   1.000
_cell.length_c   1.000
_cell.angle_alpha   90.00
_cell.angle_beta   90.00
_cell.angle_gamma   90.00
#
_symmetry.space_group_name_H-M   'P 1'
#
loop_
_entity.id
_entity.type
_entity.pdbx_description
1 polymer ?
#
loop_
_entity_poly.entity_id
_entity_poly.type
_entity_poly.pdbx_seq_one_letter_code
_entity_poly.pdbx_strand_id
1 'polypeptide(L)' 'MPPRRKSRTITFSLPPEMFEQVQRVKDEEGRDMSELVREALRLYMEDRELRREQRLERLRSRRANQSDEDHQGGHTDE' A
#
# COMPACT_ATOMS: atom_id res chain seq x y z
N MET A 1 36.77 1.88 0.81
CA MET A 1 35.34 2.25 0.97
C MET A 1 34.53 1.45 -0.02
N PRO A 2 33.48 0.69 0.39
CA PRO A 2 32.60 0.10 -0.61
C PRO A 2 31.79 1.23 -1.27
N PRO A 3 31.50 1.17 -2.58
CA PRO A 3 30.69 2.19 -3.22
C PRO A 3 29.26 2.15 -2.64
N ARG A 4 28.87 3.21 -1.92
CA ARG A 4 27.49 3.42 -1.45
C ARG A 4 26.61 3.80 -2.65
N ARG A 5 26.22 2.84 -3.50
CA ARG A 5 25.05 3.05 -4.36
C ARG A 5 23.79 2.81 -3.53
N LYS A 6 23.07 3.89 -3.21
CA LYS A 6 21.81 3.87 -2.43
C LYS A 6 20.61 3.36 -3.22
N SER A 7 20.79 3.00 -4.49
CA SER A 7 19.73 2.56 -5.39
C SER A 7 20.16 1.32 -6.19
N ARG A 8 19.18 0.49 -6.53
CA ARG A 8 19.31 -0.62 -7.49
C ARG A 8 18.53 -0.27 -8.75
N THR A 9 19.09 -0.56 -9.91
CA THR A 9 18.41 -0.39 -11.19
C THR A 9 17.43 -1.54 -11.42
N ILE A 10 16.23 -1.20 -11.89
CA ILE A 10 15.22 -2.16 -12.33
C ILE A 10 14.82 -1.81 -13.77
N THR A 11 14.54 -2.84 -14.57
CA THR A 11 14.03 -2.69 -15.93
C THR A 11 12.74 -3.49 -16.01
N PHE A 12 11.68 -2.86 -16.52
CA PHE A 12 10.38 -3.49 -16.73
C PHE A 12 9.74 -2.89 -17.99
N SER A 13 8.81 -3.63 -18.58
CA SER A 13 8.04 -3.18 -19.72
C SER A 13 6.70 -2.61 -19.27
N LEU A 14 6.25 -1.56 -19.94
CA LEU A 14 4.92 -0.99 -19.77
C LEU A 14 4.07 -1.26 -21.02
N PRO A 15 2.74 -1.44 -20.87
CA PRO A 15 1.83 -1.35 -22.01
C PRO A 15 2.06 -0.02 -22.77
N PRO A 16 2.02 -0.01 -24.12
CA PRO A 16 2.32 1.19 -24.90
C PRO A 16 1.50 2.41 -24.50
N GLU A 17 0.19 2.23 -24.35
CA GLU A 17 -0.73 3.30 -23.94
C GLU A 17 -0.36 3.88 -22.56
N MET A 18 0.01 3.00 -21.62
CA MET A 18 0.43 3.43 -20.28
C MET A 18 1.74 4.21 -20.33
N PHE A 19 2.68 3.80 -21.18
CA PHE A 19 3.94 4.51 -21.36
C PHE A 19 3.73 5.93 -21.91
N GLU A 20 2.84 6.09 -22.90
CA GLU A 20 2.45 7.41 -23.43
C GLU A 20 1.83 8.31 -22.36
N GLN A 21 0.95 7.75 -21.52
CA GLN A 21 0.36 8.48 -20.40
C GLN A 21 1.41 8.94 -19.39
N VAL A 22 2.34 8.06 -19.01
CA VAL A 22 3.41 8.39 -18.07
C VAL A 22 4.34 9.46 -18.65
N GLN A 23 4.66 9.40 -19.95
CA GLN A 23 5.45 10.45 -20.60
C GLN A 23 4.76 11.80 -20.54
N ARG A 24 3.46 11.85 -20.85
CA ARG A 24 2.67 13.09 -20.81
C ARG A 24 2.67 13.71 -19.41
N VAL A 25 2.39 12.92 -18.37
CA VAL A 25 2.41 13.39 -16.97
C VAL A 25 3.79 13.90 -16.60
N LYS A 26 4.85 13.18 -16.98
CA LYS A 26 6.23 13.58 -16.74
C LYS A 26 6.54 14.95 -17.37
N ASP A 27 6.10 15.18 -18.62
CA ASP A 27 6.32 16.45 -19.32
C ASP A 27 5.45 17.58 -18.74
N GLU A 28 4.20 17.32 -18.37
CA GLU A 28 3.29 18.27 -17.72
C GLU A 28 3.80 18.73 -16.35
N GLU A 29 4.37 17.82 -15.54
CA GLU A 29 4.92 18.13 -14.22
C GLU A 29 6.38 18.64 -14.27
N GLY A 30 7.04 18.57 -15.44
CA GLY A 30 8.45 18.97 -15.59
C GLY A 30 9.42 18.11 -14.77
N ARG A 31 9.15 16.81 -14.63
CA ARG A 31 9.91 15.88 -13.77
C ARG A 31 10.76 14.89 -14.57
N ASP A 32 11.66 14.17 -13.90
CA ASP A 32 12.31 13.01 -14.51
C ASP A 32 11.41 11.76 -14.44
N MET A 33 11.52 10.89 -15.44
CA MET A 33 10.79 9.60 -15.48
C MET A 33 11.05 8.76 -14.23
N SER A 34 12.31 8.70 -13.78
CA SER A 34 12.68 7.92 -12.61
C SER A 34 12.13 8.53 -11.31
N GLU A 35 11.97 9.84 -11.25
CA GLU A 35 11.37 10.52 -10.10
C GLU A 35 9.87 10.27 -10.03
N LEU A 36 9.17 10.40 -11.16
CA LEU A 36 7.75 10.12 -11.27
C LEU A 36 7.43 8.67 -10.87
N VAL A 37 8.17 7.71 -11.44
CA VAL A 37 7.97 6.28 -11.12
C VAL A 37 8.30 5.96 -9.68
N ARG A 38 9.38 6.50 -9.11
CA ARG A 38 9.70 6.29 -7.68
C ARG A 38 8.60 6.83 -6.78
N GLU A 39 8.04 7.99 -7.10
CA GLU A 39 6.98 8.59 -6.32
C GLU A 39 5.67 7.81 -6.42
N ALA A 40 5.31 7.36 -7.62
CA ALA A 40 4.14 6.49 -7.82
C ALA A 40 4.27 5.18 -7.01
N LEU A 41 5.46 4.58 -6.99
CA LEU A 41 5.74 3.39 -6.19
C LEU A 41 5.66 3.67 -4.67
N ARG A 42 6.17 4.82 -4.22
CA ARG A 42 6.09 5.24 -2.80
C ARG A 42 4.63 5.34 -2.36
N LEU A 43 3.81 6.07 -3.14
CA LEU A 43 2.39 6.24 -2.86
C LEU A 43 1.63 4.91 -2.87
N TYR A 44 1.94 4.02 -3.82
CA TYR A 44 1.34 2.69 -3.88
C TYR A 44 1.66 1.85 -2.63
N MET A 45 2.91 1.88 -2.16
CA MET A 45 3.31 1.13 -0.97
C MET A 45 2.65 1.67 0.31
N GLU A 46 2.56 2.99 0.45
CA GLU A 46 1.88 3.63 1.59
C GLU A 46 0.38 3.30 1.63
N ASP A 47 -0.31 3.45 0.50
CA ASP A 47 -1.74 3.10 0.40
C ASP A 47 -1.97 1.60 0.68
N ARG A 48 -1.08 0.74 0.20
CA ARG A 48 -1.14 -0.71 0.47
C ARG A 48 -1.00 -1.03 1.95
N GLU A 49 -0.10 -0.37 2.67
CA GLU A 49 0.07 -0.60 4.11
C GLU A 49 -1.14 -0.09 4.90
N LEU A 50 -1.64 1.11 4.58
CA LEU A 50 -2.83 1.66 5.21
C LEU A 50 -4.05 0.72 5.06
N ARG A 51 -4.29 0.20 3.85
CA ARG A 51 -5.36 -0.79 3.60
C ARG A 51 -5.17 -2.06 4.41
N ARG A 52 -3.93 -2.50 4.59
CA ARG A 52 -3.61 -3.69 5.37
C ARG A 52 -3.92 -3.47 6.85
N GLU A 53 -3.51 -2.34 7.41
CA GLU A 53 -3.78 -1.97 8.80
C GLU A 53 -5.28 -1.87 9.07
N GLN A 54 -6.02 -1.14 8.22
CA GLN A 54 -7.48 -1.04 8.33
C GLN A 54 -8.17 -2.40 8.28
N ARG A 55 -7.69 -3.33 7.44
CA ARG A 55 -8.23 -4.70 7.40
C ARG A 55 -7.96 -5.45 8.70
N LEU A 56 -6.76 -5.32 9.27
CA LEU A 56 -6.39 -5.96 10.53
C LEU A 56 -7.21 -5.41 11.70
N GLU A 57 -7.41 -4.09 11.74
CA GLU A 57 -8.24 -3.45 12.76
C GLU A 57 -9.68 -3.98 12.71
N ARG A 58 -10.31 -4.02 11.53
CA ARG A 58 -11.67 -4.58 11.37
C ARG A 58 -11.77 -6.02 11.86
N LEU A 59 -10.74 -6.85 11.63
CA LEU A 59 -10.72 -8.23 12.12
C LEU A 59 -10.58 -8.29 13.65
N ARG A 60 -9.77 -7.41 14.24
CA ARG A 60 -9.62 -7.32 15.70
C ARG A 60 -10.91 -6.86 16.37
N SER A 61 -11.58 -5.84 15.83
CA SER A 61 -12.86 -5.36 16.36
C SER A 61 -13.95 -6.42 16.27
N ARG A 62 -14.03 -7.18 15.16
CA ARG A 62 -14.95 -8.31 15.05
C ARG A 62 -14.69 -9.38 16.11
N ARG A 63 -13.42 -9.72 16.34
CA ARG A 63 -13.06 -10.70 17.35
C ARG A 63 -13.38 -10.22 18.76
N ALA A 64 -13.13 -8.95 19.06
CA ALA A 64 -13.47 -8.36 20.35
C ALA A 64 -14.98 -8.41 20.60
N ASN A 65 -15.80 -7.97 19.64
CA ASN A 65 -17.26 -8.04 19.76
C ASN A 65 -17.77 -9.48 19.96
N GLN A 66 -17.22 -10.46 19.25
CA GLN A 66 -17.58 -11.87 19.42
C GLN A 66 -17.19 -12.40 20.81
N SER A 67 -16.05 -11.95 21.35
CA SER A 67 -15.58 -12.35 22.68
C SER A 67 -16.49 -11.79 23.78
N ASP A 68 -17.00 -10.56 23.60
CA ASP A 68 -17.91 -9.91 24.56
C ASP A 68 -19.30 -10.57 24.56
N GLU A 69 -19.81 -10.99 23.40
CA GLU A 69 -21.08 -11.72 23.25
C GLU A 69 -21.03 -13.12 23.90
N ASP A 70 -19.92 -13.85 23.73
CA ASP A 70 -19.73 -15.18 24.33
C ASP A 70 -19.70 -15.14 25.87
N HIS A 71 -19.26 -14.03 26.48
CA HIS A 71 -19.23 -13.88 27.94
C HIS A 71 -20.59 -13.53 28.56
N GLN A 72 -21.55 -13.03 27.78
CA GLN A 72 -22.91 -12.71 28.26
C GLN A 72 -23.91 -13.87 28.09
N GLY A 73 -23.59 -14.90 27.31
CA GLY A 73 -24.45 -16.08 27.11
C GLY A 73 -24.39 -17.15 28.22
N GLY A 74 -23.58 -16.95 29.28
CA GLY A 74 -23.35 -17.94 30.35
C GLY A 74 -24.24 -17.79 31.60
N HIS A 75 -25.26 -16.92 31.57
CA HIS A 75 -26.15 -16.72 32.72
C HIS A 75 -27.61 -16.92 32.31
N THR A 76 -28.00 -18.20 32.24
CA THR A 76 -29.41 -18.61 32.33
C THR A 76 -29.50 -19.75 33.35
N ASP A 77 -29.97 -19.35 34.52
CA ASP A 77 -30.75 -20.04 35.57
C ASP A 77 -30.47 -21.54 35.91
N GLU A 78 -30.09 -21.71 37.19
CA GLU A 78 -30.67 -22.58 38.24
C GLU A 78 -31.28 -23.94 37.88
#